data_AF-E9UNL5-F1
#
_entry.id   AF-E9UNL5-F1
#
_cell.length_a   1.000
_cell.length_b   1.000
_cell.length_c   1.000
_cell.angle_alpha   90.00
_cell.angle_beta   90.00
_cell.angle_gamma   90.00
#
_symmetry.space_group_name_H-M   'P 1'
#
loop_
_entity.id
_entity.type
_entity.pdbx_description
1 polymer ?
#
loop_
_entity_poly.entity_id
_entity_poly.type
_entity_poly.pdbx_seq_one_letter_code
_entity_poly.pdbx_strand_id
1 'polypeptide(L)' 'MTYTRTCKGCGHAFTAWRPQAETCSNACRKRAYRANVAAREAESLARLEDVLRRLSHLTPKENTQL' A
#
# COMPACT_ATOMS: atom_id res chain seq x y z
N MET A 1 3.39 -8.55 -31.53
CA MET A 1 4.07 -7.36 -31.00
C MET A 1 4.41 -7.62 -29.54
N THR A 2 5.61 -7.25 -29.11
CA THR A 2 6.06 -7.37 -27.71
C THR A 2 6.34 -5.98 -27.15
N TYR A 3 6.18 -5.80 -25.84
CA TYR A 3 6.31 -4.52 -25.15
C TYR A 3 7.40 -4.61 -24.08
N THR A 4 8.29 -3.61 -24.00
CA THR A 4 9.22 -3.51 -22.88
C THR A 4 8.52 -2.85 -21.69
N ARG A 5 8.46 -3.56 -20.55
CA ARG A 5 7.81 -3.11 -19.31
C ARG A 5 8.75 -3.27 -18.13
N THR A 6 8.53 -2.49 -17.08
CA THR A 6 9.24 -2.64 -15.80
C THR A 6 8.40 -3.49 -14.86
N CYS A 7 8.98 -4.55 -14.30
CA CYS A 7 8.26 -5.47 -13.42
C CYS A 7 7.97 -4.82 -12.07
N LYS A 8 6.69 -4.73 -11.68
CA LYS A 8 6.27 -4.21 -10.35
C LYS A 8 6.76 -5.05 -9.16
N GLY A 9 7.19 -6.30 -9.39
CA GLY A 9 7.69 -7.18 -8.32
C GLY A 9 9.21 -7.14 -8.11
N CYS A 10 10.02 -6.92 -9.15
CA CYS A 10 11.48 -6.95 -9.02
C CYS A 10 12.20 -5.71 -9.56
N GLY A 11 11.50 -4.79 -10.22
CA GLY A 11 12.08 -3.55 -10.76
C GLY A 11 12.84 -3.73 -12.08
N HIS A 12 13.07 -4.96 -12.55
CA HIS A 12 13.76 -5.18 -13.82
C HIS A 12 12.85 -5.00 -15.04
N ALA A 13 13.45 -4.55 -16.15
CA ALA A 13 12.80 -4.55 -17.45
C ALA A 13 12.54 -6.00 -17.92
N PHE A 14 11.40 -6.23 -18.57
CA PHE A 14 11.04 -7.51 -19.16
C PHE A 14 10.22 -7.35 -20.44
N THR A 15 10.28 -8.36 -21.29
CA THR A 15 9.49 -8.44 -22.52
C THR A 15 8.10 -8.97 -22.20
N ALA A 16 7.10 -8.13 -22.37
CA ALA A 16 5.70 -8.43 -22.18
C ALA A 16 5.02 -8.79 -23.51
N TRP A 17 4.26 -9.89 -23.50
CA TRP A 17 3.42 -10.30 -24.63
C TRP A 17 2.08 -9.57 -24.66
N ARG A 18 1.62 -9.11 -23.49
CA ARG A 18 0.38 -8.36 -23.32
C ARG A 18 0.71 -6.95 -22.84
N PRO A 19 0.08 -5.90 -23.39
CA PRO A 19 0.39 -4.52 -23.01
C PRO A 19 0.04 -4.21 -21.54
N GLN A 20 -0.88 -4.98 -20.94
CA GLN A 20 -1.27 -4.86 -19.53
C GLN A 20 -0.41 -5.70 -18.57
N ALA A 21 0.63 -6.40 -19.05
CA ALA A 21 1.45 -7.21 -18.18
C ALA A 21 2.28 -6.32 -17.23
N GLU A 22 2.11 -6.52 -15.93
CA GLU A 22 2.75 -5.70 -14.90
C GLU A 22 3.95 -6.37 -14.24
N THR A 23 4.10 -7.69 -14.40
CA THR A 23 5.14 -8.48 -13.74
C THR A 23 5.75 -9.52 -14.68
N CYS A 24 7.05 -9.75 -14.55
CA CYS A 24 7.79 -10.68 -15.40
C CYS A 24 7.50 -12.17 -15.12
N SER A 25 6.95 -12.50 -13.95
CA SER A 25 6.68 -13.88 -13.54
C SER A 25 5.59 -13.98 -12.49
N ASN A 26 5.05 -15.20 -12.31
CA ASN A 26 4.09 -15.48 -11.24
C ASN A 26 4.66 -15.23 -9.83
N ALA A 27 5.96 -15.45 -9.64
CA ALA A 27 6.63 -15.13 -8.38
C ALA A 27 6.60 -13.61 -8.12
N CYS A 28 6.92 -12.80 -9.14
CA CYS A 28 6.85 -11.35 -9.06
C CYS A 28 5.41 -10.84 -8.86
N ARG A 29 4.42 -11.50 -9.48
CA ARG A 29 2.99 -11.21 -9.24
C ARG A 29 2.60 -11.40 -7.77
N LYS A 30 2.97 -12.54 -7.17
CA LYS A 30 2.73 -12.80 -5.74
C LYS A 30 3.45 -11.79 -4.84
N ARG A 31 4.70 -11.45 -5.17
CA ARG A 31 5.49 -10.45 -4.44
C ARG A 31 4.83 -9.07 -4.50
N ALA A 32 4.45 -8.61 -5.70
CA ALA A 32 3.77 -7.33 -5.89
C ALA A 32 2.42 -7.28 -5.14
N TYR A 33 1.65 -8.38 -5.17
CA TYR A 33 0.41 -8.49 -4.41
C TYR A 33 0.63 -8.33 -2.91
N ARG A 34 1.59 -9.07 -2.32
CA ARG A 34 1.92 -8.98 -0.89
C ARG A 34 2.39 -7.57 -0.51
N ALA A 35 3.21 -6.94 -1.34
CA ALA A 35 3.65 -5.57 -1.12
C ALA A 35 2.49 -4.58 -1.14
N ASN A 36 1.53 -4.76 -2.05
CA ASN A 36 0.33 -3.91 -2.11
C ASN A 36 -0.57 -4.09 -0.88
N VAL A 37 -0.78 -5.33 -0.42
CA VAL A 37 -1.56 -5.60 0.80
C VAL A 37 -0.91 -4.92 2.01
N ALA A 38 0.40 -5.10 2.21
CA ALA A 38 1.13 -4.48 3.30
C ALA A 38 1.08 -2.93 3.23
N ALA A 39 1.19 -2.36 2.03
CA ALA A 39 1.07 -0.90 1.85
C ALA A 39 -0.33 -0.38 2.22
N ARG A 40 -1.39 -1.11 1.87
CA ARG A 40 -2.77 -0.73 2.22
C ARG A 40 -3.04 -0.83 3.72
N GLU A 41 -2.48 -1.84 4.38
CA GLU A 41 -2.54 -1.98 5.83
C GLU A 41 -1.82 -0.80 6.52
N ALA A 42 -0.60 -0.48 6.08
CA ALA A 42 0.15 0.65 6.59
C ALA A 42 -0.59 1.99 6.36
N GLU A 43 -1.17 2.20 5.19
CA GLU A 43 -2.00 3.38 4.89
C GLU A 43 -3.22 3.47 5.82
N SER A 44 -3.89 2.34 6.07
CA SER A 44 -5.05 2.29 6.96
C SER A 44 -4.68 2.64 8.40
N LEU A 45 -3.56 2.11 8.89
CA LEU A 45 -3.02 2.45 10.22
C LEU A 45 -2.69 3.94 10.32
N ALA A 46 -1.95 4.48 9.36
CA ALA A 46 -1.61 5.91 9.34
C ALA A 46 -2.86 6.81 9.34
N ARG A 47 -3.92 6.40 8.64
CA ARG A 47 -5.21 7.11 8.66
C ARG A 47 -5.88 7.05 10.03
N LEU A 48 -5.88 5.90 10.69
CA LEU A 48 -6.44 5.76 12.04
C LEU A 48 -5.67 6.61 13.05
N GLU A 49 -4.34 6.63 12.97
CA GLU A 49 -3.49 7.48 13.82
C GLU A 49 -3.78 8.97 13.61
N ASP A 50 -3.97 9.42 12.36
CA ASP A 50 -4.36 10.80 12.06
C ASP A 50 -5.74 11.14 12.65
N VAL A 51 -6.71 10.22 12.54
CA VAL A 51 -8.04 10.41 13.15
C VAL A 51 -7.94 10.51 14.67
N LEU A 52 -7.20 9.60 15.32
CA LEU A 52 -7.02 9.63 16.77
C LEU A 52 -6.36 10.93 17.24
N ARG A 53 -5.34 11.40 16.53
CA ARG A 53 -4.72 12.70 16.79
C ARG A 53 -5.73 13.85 16.67
N ARG A 54 -6.61 13.84 15.67
CA ARG A 54 -7.68 14.83 15.52
C ARG A 54 -8.75 14.71 16.59
N LEU A 55 -9.02 13.53 17.14
CA LEU A 55 -10.00 13.40 18.21
C LEU A 55 -9.42 13.75 19.59
N SER A 56 -8.10 13.69 19.76
CA SER A 56 -7.44 13.92 21.06
C SER A 56 -7.70 15.30 21.69
N HIS A 57 -7.99 16.32 20.89
CA HIS A 57 -8.33 17.65 21.39
C HIS A 57 -9.83 17.85 21.67
N LEU A 58 -10.67 16.88 21.28
CA LEU A 58 -12.12 16.91 21.47
C LEU A 58 -12.57 16.17 22.72
N THR A 59 -11.69 15.39 23.37
CA THR A 59 -12.00 14.79 24.66
C THR A 59 -12.04 15.89 25.71
N PRO A 60 -13.20 16.20 26.31
CA PRO A 60 -13.25 17.14 27.43
C PRO A 60 -12.39 16.55 28.55
N LYS A 61 -11.53 17.37 29.17
CA LYS A 61 -10.89 16.99 30.43
C LYS A 61 -12.01 16.64 31.40
N GLU A 62 -12.01 15.41 31.91
CA GLU A 62 -12.93 14.98 32.96
C GLU A 62 -12.87 16.02 34.09
N ASN A 63 -13.97 16.73 34.27
CA ASN A 63 -14.09 17.78 35.27
C ASN A 63 -14.38 17.08 36.61
N THR A 64 -13.35 16.45 37.18
CA THR A 64 -13.41 15.93 38.55
C THR A 64 -13.31 17.12 39.50
N GLN A 65 -14.46 17.72 39.81
CA GLN A 65 -14.61 18.58 40.98
C GLN A 65 -15.18 17.72 42.11
N LEU A 66 -14.31 17.36 43.05
CA LEU A 66 -14.64 16.89 44.39
C LEU A 66 -15.21 18.06 45.21
#